data_AF-A0AB33JQH0-F1
#
_entry.id   AF-A0AB33JQH0-F1
#
_cell.length_a   1.000
_cell.length_b   1.000
_cell.length_c   1.000
_cell.angle_alpha   90.00
_cell.angle_beta   90.00
_cell.angle_gamma   90.00
#
_symmetry.space_group_name_H-M   'P 1'
#
loop_
_entity.id
_entity.type
_entity.pdbx_description
1 polymer ?
#
loop_
_entity_poly.entity_id
_entity_poly.type
_entity_poly.pdbx_seq_one_letter_code
_entity_poly.pdbx_strand_id
1 'polypeptide(L)'
;MAGSATLIALMVLTSAARFAVRGQRAAADPAAPVPSGPAAAALYGAVHHYRTRISPTRRACCPYTPSCSTYAVQALHRHGALRGARRTAGRLPRCRPGTRGGQDPVPT
;
A
#
# COMPACT_ATOMS: atom_id res chain seq x y z
N MET A 1 29.98 15.99 -29.69
CA MET A 1 29.09 16.70 -28.73
C MET A 1 27.80 15.91 -28.46
N ALA A 2 27.87 14.57 -28.32
CA ALA A 2 26.70 13.69 -28.14
C ALA A 2 26.61 13.04 -26.73
N GLY A 3 27.58 13.30 -25.85
CA GLY A 3 27.73 12.55 -24.59
C GLY A 3 26.86 13.01 -23.42
N SER A 4 26.49 14.29 -23.34
CA SER A 4 25.73 14.83 -22.20
C SER A 4 24.25 14.43 -22.23
N ALA A 5 23.62 14.39 -23.41
CA ALA A 5 22.22 13.99 -23.55
C ALA A 5 22.00 12.51 -23.18
N THR A 6 22.92 11.63 -23.57
CA THR A 6 22.85 10.20 -23.24
C THR A 6 23.05 9.94 -21.74
N LEU A 7 23.95 10.68 -21.08
CA LEU A 7 24.15 10.58 -19.62
C LEU A 7 22.92 11.05 -18.84
N ILE A 8 22.28 12.15 -19.24
CA ILE A 8 21.04 12.65 -18.59
C ILE A 8 19.90 11.63 -18.78
N ALA A 9 19.72 11.10 -20.00
CA ALA A 9 18.73 10.06 -20.26
C ALA A 9 18.97 8.79 -19.41
N LEU A 10 20.23 8.32 -19.34
CA LEU A 10 20.60 7.15 -18.53
C LEU A 10 20.36 7.40 -17.03
N MET A 11 20.63 8.62 -16.53
CA MET A 11 20.36 8.99 -15.13
C MET A 11 18.86 9.09 -14.82
N VAL A 12 18.04 9.62 -15.73
CA VAL A 12 16.58 9.69 -15.56
C VAL A 12 15.95 8.30 -15.60
N LEU A 13 16.35 7.45 -16.56
CA LEU A 13 15.90 6.06 -16.67
C LEU A 13 16.32 5.21 -15.47
N THR A 14 17.56 5.34 -14.99
CA THR A 14 18.01 4.61 -13.79
C THR A 14 17.39 5.15 -12.49
N SER A 15 17.08 6.45 -12.39
CA SER A 15 16.38 7.02 -11.23
C SER A 15 14.91 6.60 -11.18
N ALA A 16 14.21 6.59 -12.32
CA ALA A 16 12.85 6.08 -12.44
C ALA A 16 12.77 4.58 -12.10
N ALA A 17 13.73 3.78 -12.60
CA ALA A 17 13.82 2.36 -12.29
C ALA A 17 14.15 2.09 -10.81
N ARG A 18 15.03 2.89 -10.19
CA ARG A 18 15.38 2.76 -8.75
C ARG A 18 14.25 3.22 -7.82
N PHE A 19 13.50 4.25 -8.19
CA PHE A 19 12.31 4.69 -7.45
C PHE A 19 11.19 3.63 -7.52
N ALA A 20 11.00 3.02 -8.70
CA ALA A 20 10.10 1.89 -8.87
C ALA A 20 10.52 0.69 -7.98
N VAL A 21 11.80 0.30 -7.99
CA VAL A 21 12.29 -0.87 -7.22
C VAL A 21 12.27 -0.65 -5.69
N ARG A 22 12.51 0.57 -5.19
CA ARG A 22 12.35 0.87 -3.74
C ARG A 22 10.89 0.88 -3.30
N GLY A 23 9.95 1.29 -4.16
CA GLY A 23 8.51 1.21 -3.89
C GLY A 23 7.96 -0.23 -3.87
N GLN A 24 8.63 -1.16 -4.56
CA GLN A 24 8.20 -2.56 -4.69
C GLN A 24 8.46 -3.43 -3.44
N ARG A 25 9.41 -3.06 -2.56
CA ARG A 25 9.65 -3.85 -1.32
C ARG A 25 8.58 -3.67 -0.24
N ALA A 26 7.67 -2.70 -0.38
CA ALA A 26 6.45 -2.59 0.41
C ALA A 26 5.28 -3.45 -0.15
N ALA A 27 5.48 -4.12 -1.29
CA ALA A 27 4.46 -4.88 -2.01
C ALA A 27 4.54 -6.40 -1.82
N ALA A 28 5.39 -6.89 -0.90
CA ALA A 28 5.23 -8.24 -0.37
C ALA A 28 3.98 -8.25 0.52
N ASP A 29 2.80 -8.34 -0.11
CA ASP A 29 1.53 -8.56 0.57
C ASP A 29 1.62 -9.87 1.37
N PRO A 30 1.56 -9.86 2.71
CA PRO A 30 1.68 -11.08 3.53
C PRO A 30 0.43 -11.97 3.49
N ALA A 31 -0.50 -11.74 2.55
CA ALA A 31 -1.79 -12.42 2.45
C ALA A 31 -2.02 -12.82 0.98
N ALA A 32 -1.40 -13.92 0.56
CA ALA A 32 -1.33 -14.32 -0.84
C ALA A 32 -2.58 -15.02 -1.44
N PRO A 33 -3.63 -15.43 -0.69
CA PRO A 33 -4.92 -15.78 -1.29
C PRO A 33 -5.88 -14.57 -1.38
N VAL A 34 -6.69 -14.48 -2.44
CA VAL A 34 -7.82 -13.54 -2.49
C VAL A 34 -8.82 -13.88 -1.38
N PRO A 35 -9.40 -12.89 -0.68
CA PRO A 35 -10.32 -13.16 0.42
C PRO A 35 -11.57 -13.90 -0.10
N SER A 36 -12.02 -14.90 0.65
CA SER A 36 -13.17 -15.73 0.29
C SER A 36 -14.47 -14.91 0.27
N GLY A 37 -15.02 -14.72 -0.92
CA GLY A 37 -16.31 -14.05 -1.16
C GLY A 37 -16.22 -12.88 -2.15
N PRO A 38 -17.23 -12.69 -3.02
CA PRO A 38 -17.18 -11.70 -4.10
C PRO A 38 -17.03 -10.27 -3.57
N ALA A 39 -17.69 -9.94 -2.45
CA ALA A 39 -17.59 -8.64 -1.82
C ALA A 39 -16.19 -8.34 -1.25
N ALA A 40 -15.53 -9.35 -0.69
CA ALA A 40 -14.19 -9.18 -0.15
C ALA A 40 -13.15 -9.04 -1.26
N ALA A 41 -13.33 -9.79 -2.36
CA ALA A 41 -12.52 -9.67 -3.56
C ALA A 41 -12.65 -8.28 -4.23
N ALA A 42 -13.88 -7.75 -4.30
CA ALA A 42 -14.10 -6.39 -4.81
C ALA A 42 -13.40 -5.32 -3.96
N LEU A 43 -13.50 -5.42 -2.64
CA LEU A 43 -12.81 -4.50 -1.72
C LEU A 43 -11.29 -4.64 -1.80
N TYR A 44 -10.78 -5.87 -1.89
CA TYR A 44 -9.36 -6.11 -2.13
C TYR A 44 -8.89 -5.48 -3.43
N GLY A 45 -9.66 -5.63 -4.52
CA GLY A 45 -9.39 -5.02 -5.81
C GLY A 45 -9.34 -3.48 -5.74
N ALA A 46 -10.25 -2.87 -4.99
CA ALA A 46 -10.24 -1.41 -4.77
C ALA A 46 -8.99 -0.95 -3.99
N VAL A 47 -8.59 -1.68 -2.95
CA VAL A 47 -7.37 -1.39 -2.18
C VAL A 47 -6.12 -1.59 -3.03
N HIS A 48 -6.11 -2.63 -3.86
CA HIS A 48 -4.99 -2.91 -4.77
C HIS A 48 -4.86 -1.82 -5.85
N HIS A 49 -5.97 -1.41 -6.47
CA HIS A 49 -6.01 -0.30 -7.42
C HIS A 49 -5.49 1.01 -6.80
N TYR A 50 -5.90 1.30 -5.55
CA TYR A 50 -5.37 2.43 -4.81
C TYR A 50 -3.84 2.32 -4.60
N ARG A 51 -3.31 1.15 -4.26
CA ARG A 51 -1.86 0.93 -4.06
C ARG A 51 -1.05 1.09 -5.33
N THR A 52 -1.58 0.68 -6.49
CA THR A 52 -0.84 0.73 -7.75
C THR A 52 -0.93 2.07 -8.45
N ARG A 53 -2.08 2.76 -8.39
CA ARG A 53 -2.28 4.04 -9.11
C ARG A 53 -2.10 5.28 -8.26
N ILE A 54 -2.44 5.20 -6.97
CA ILE A 54 -2.59 6.38 -6.12
C ILE A 54 -1.48 6.46 -5.06
N SER A 55 -1.10 5.33 -4.47
CA SER A 55 -0.03 5.31 -3.47
C SER A 55 1.35 5.76 -3.99
N PRO A 56 1.77 5.50 -5.25
CA PRO A 56 3.09 5.91 -5.72
C PRO A 56 3.22 7.42 -5.90
N THR A 57 2.10 8.11 -6.13
CA THR A 57 2.06 9.57 -6.31
C THR A 57 1.98 10.32 -4.99
N ARG A 58 1.80 9.61 -3.86
CA ARG A 58 1.73 10.20 -2.53
C ARG A 58 2.93 9.80 -1.68
N ARG A 59 3.40 10.71 -0.83
CA ARG A 59 4.41 10.39 0.18
C ARG A 59 3.87 9.36 1.17
N ALA A 60 4.76 8.55 1.73
CA ALA A 60 4.41 7.62 2.80
C ALA A 60 4.02 8.40 4.06
N CYS A 61 2.71 8.54 4.31
CA CYS A 61 2.18 9.35 5.41
C CYS A 61 1.56 8.52 6.55
N CYS A 62 1.47 7.20 6.41
CA CYS A 62 0.86 6.36 7.43
C CYS A 62 1.84 6.15 8.60
N PRO A 63 1.52 6.58 9.83
CA PRO A 63 2.41 6.44 10.98
C PRO A 63 2.28 5.06 11.66
N TYR A 64 1.37 4.21 11.19
CA TYR A 64 1.11 2.90 11.76
C TYR A 64 1.82 1.78 11.02
N THR A 65 2.26 0.76 11.76
CA THR A 65 2.84 -0.47 11.22
C THR A 65 1.96 -1.66 11.62
N PRO A 66 1.44 -2.46 10.67
CA PRO A 66 1.50 -2.28 9.22
C PRO A 66 0.70 -1.05 8.74
N SER A 67 1.01 -0.56 7.53
CA SER A 67 0.32 0.59 6.93
C SER A 67 -1.18 0.34 6.76
N CYS A 68 -2.01 1.38 6.68
CA CYS A 68 -3.48 1.23 6.56
C CYS A 68 -3.92 0.40 5.35
N SER A 69 -3.23 0.48 4.21
CA SER A 69 -3.53 -0.35 3.04
C SER A 69 -3.19 -1.83 3.26
N THR A 70 -2.07 -2.11 3.95
CA THR A 70 -1.67 -3.48 4.31
C THR A 70 -2.61 -4.06 5.38
N TYR A 71 -2.98 -3.24 6.38
CA TYR A 71 -3.98 -3.58 7.38
C TYR A 71 -5.32 -3.94 6.73
N ALA A 72 -5.75 -3.16 5.73
CA ALA A 72 -6.99 -3.42 5.01
C ALA A 72 -6.99 -4.79 4.34
N VAL A 73 -5.90 -5.14 3.64
CA VAL A 73 -5.74 -6.45 3.00
C VAL A 73 -5.79 -7.57 4.05
N GLN A 74 -5.01 -7.45 5.12
CA GLN A 74 -4.99 -8.44 6.21
C GLN A 74 -6.36 -8.59 6.89
N ALA A 75 -7.08 -7.49 7.10
CA ALA A 75 -8.39 -7.49 7.75
C ALA A 75 -9.46 -8.13 6.86
N LEU A 76 -9.46 -7.83 5.56
CA LEU A 76 -10.35 -8.46 4.57
C LEU A 76 -10.08 -9.96 4.46
N HIS A 77 -8.81 -10.36 4.49
CA HIS A 77 -8.44 -11.77 4.42
C HIS A 77 -8.85 -12.56 5.66
N ARG A 78 -8.64 -12.00 6.87
CA ARG A 78 -8.93 -12.72 8.13
C ARG A 78 -10.41 -12.70 8.50
N HIS A 79 -11.10 -11.58 8.26
CA HIS A 79 -12.44 -11.33 8.80
C HIS A 79 -13.54 -11.23 7.72
N GLY A 80 -13.17 -11.30 6.44
CA GLY A 80 -14.08 -11.07 5.32
C GLY A 80 -14.43 -9.60 5.11
N ALA A 81 -15.33 -9.33 4.15
CA ALA A 81 -15.67 -7.98 3.69
C ALA A 81 -16.17 -7.05 4.81
N LEU A 82 -17.22 -7.46 5.53
CA LEU A 82 -17.91 -6.62 6.50
C LEU A 82 -17.04 -6.29 7.71
N ARG A 83 -16.53 -7.32 8.40
CA ARG A 83 -15.71 -7.15 9.61
C ARG A 83 -14.34 -6.55 9.28
N GLY A 84 -13.74 -6.94 8.15
CA GLY A 84 -12.49 -6.39 7.65
C GLY A 84 -12.59 -4.90 7.30
N ALA A 85 -13.66 -4.52 6.57
CA ALA A 85 -13.94 -3.12 6.26
C ALA A 85 -14.20 -2.30 7.53
N ARG A 86 -14.99 -2.82 8.49
CA ARG A 86 -15.27 -2.11 9.75
C ARG A 86 -13.99 -1.80 10.54
N ARG A 87 -13.09 -2.77 10.66
CA ARG A 87 -11.80 -2.57 11.38
C ARG A 87 -10.92 -1.56 10.66
N THR A 88 -10.84 -1.64 9.33
CA THR A 88 -10.07 -0.70 8.51
C THR A 88 -10.64 0.72 8.60
N ALA A 89 -11.96 0.87 8.48
CA ALA A 89 -12.68 2.14 8.57
C ALA A 89 -12.52 2.78 9.94
N GLY A 90 -12.51 2.00 11.03
CA GLY A 90 -12.23 2.52 12.36
C GLY A 90 -10.78 3.02 12.53
N ARG A 91 -9.83 2.56 11.72
CA ARG A 91 -8.41 2.96 11.79
C ARG A 91 -8.10 4.16 10.90
N LEU A 92 -8.77 4.27 9.76
CA LEU A 92 -8.54 5.33 8.76
C LEU A 92 -8.62 6.77 9.32
N PRO A 93 -9.61 7.17 10.16
CA PRO A 93 -9.66 8.53 10.70
C PRO A 93 -8.53 8.85 11.69
N ARG A 94 -7.91 7.81 12.27
CA ARG A 94 -6.74 7.96 13.16
C ARG A 94 -5.44 8.12 12.36
N CYS A 95 -5.42 7.71 11.09
CA CYS A 95 -4.27 7.82 10.21
C CYS A 95 -4.18 9.22 9.59
N ARG A 96 -3.54 10.14 10.32
CA ARG A 96 -3.27 11.51 9.86
C ARG A 96 -1.79 11.89 10.07
N PRO A 97 -1.20 12.75 9.21
CA PRO A 97 0.16 13.25 9.42
C PRO A 97 0.31 13.88 10.82
N GLY A 98 1.39 13.57 11.53
CA GLY A 98 1.66 14.11 12.87
C GLY A 98 1.01 13.36 14.05
N THR A 99 0.35 12.22 13.81
CA THR A 99 0.00 11.30 14.90
C THR A 99 1.20 10.43 15.29
N ARG A 100 1.31 10.10 16.59
CA ARG A 100 2.43 9.33 17.17
C ARG A 100 2.65 7.97 16.49
N GLY A 101 1.61 7.43 15.84
CA GLY A 101 1.69 6.14 15.18
C GLY A 101 1.90 4.99 16.16
N GLY A 102 2.13 3.80 15.64
CA GLY A 102 2.41 2.63 16.47
C GLY A 102 2.18 1.30 15.76
N GLN A 103 2.47 0.21 16.47
CA GLN A 103 2.10 -1.12 16.02
C GLN A 103 0.62 -1.39 16.30
N ASP A 104 -0.13 -1.73 15.27
CA ASP A 104 -1.54 -2.09 15.37
C ASP A 104 -1.81 -3.25 14.39
N PRO A 105 -1.54 -4.49 14.82
CA PRO A 105 -1.78 -5.68 14.02
C PRO A 105 -3.28 -5.98 13.96
N VAL A 106 -3.73 -6.58 12.85
CA VAL A 106 -5.11 -7.05 12.75
C VAL A 106 -5.34 -8.13 13.83
N PRO A 107 -6.34 -7.98 14.73
CA PRO A 107 -6.65 -9.02 15.71
C PRO A 107 -7.07 -10.30 15.00
N THR A 108 -6.65 -11.47 15.50
CA THR A 108 -7.10 -12.78 14.99
C THR A 108 -8.57 -13.03 15.26
#